data_AF-A0A9E1EVY3-F1
#
_entry.id   AF-A0A9E1EVY3-F1
#
_cell.length_a   1.000
_cell.length_b   1.000
_cell.length_c   1.000
_cell.angle_alpha   90.00
_cell.angle_beta   90.00
_cell.angle_gamma   90.00
#
_symmetry.space_group_name_H-M   'P 1'
#
loop_
_entity.id
_entity.type
_entity.pdbx_description
1 polymer ?
#
loop_
_entity_poly.entity_id
_entity_poly.type
_entity_poly.pdbx_seq_one_letter_code
_entity_poly.pdbx_strand_id
1 'polypeptide(L)'
;MTHEYALALLKADLGFYTVSGPVSDLLESKLKAAEKAIAKMGITIDMEDGDDLNLLVMHAAWLYRKRAGRDPMPPMLRQAINDHKVDHKVTPKAVDA
;
A
#
# COMPACT_ATOMS: atom_id res chain seq x y z
N MET A 1 10.83 3.49 -7.79
CA MET A 1 10.73 4.73 -6.97
C MET A 1 11.14 4.45 -5.53
N THR A 2 11.28 5.46 -4.65
CA THR A 2 11.75 5.27 -3.25
C THR A 2 10.61 5.32 -2.22
N HIS A 3 10.87 4.80 -1.01
CA HIS A 3 9.95 4.86 0.12
C HIS A 3 9.61 6.32 0.54
N GLU A 4 10.50 7.28 0.25
CA GLU A 4 10.24 8.71 0.45
C GLU A 4 9.12 9.21 -0.46
N TYR A 5 9.06 8.72 -1.70
CA TYR A 5 7.98 9.05 -2.62
C TYR A 5 6.65 8.45 -2.16
N ALA A 6 6.64 7.20 -1.70
CA ALA A 6 5.45 6.60 -1.09
C ALA A 6 4.94 7.40 0.13
N LEU A 7 5.85 7.92 0.94
CA LEU A 7 5.52 8.79 2.07
C LEU A 7 4.92 10.13 1.63
N ALA A 8 5.43 10.72 0.55
CA ALA A 8 4.84 11.93 -0.02
C ALA A 8 3.41 11.69 -0.53
N LEU A 9 3.19 10.58 -1.24
CA LEU A 9 1.85 10.18 -1.71
C LEU A 9 0.88 9.92 -0.55
N LEU A 10 1.32 9.21 0.50
CA LEU A 10 0.50 8.97 1.69
C LEU A 10 0.10 10.27 2.39
N LYS A 11 1.03 11.24 2.50
CA LYS A 11 0.73 12.57 3.04
C LYS A 11 -0.35 13.27 2.21
N ALA A 12 -0.21 13.23 0.88
CA ALA A 12 -1.19 13.81 -0.02
C ALA A 12 -2.58 13.13 0.08
N ASP A 13 -2.65 11.78 0.10
CA ASP A 13 -3.90 11.02 0.25
C ASP A 13 -4.65 11.35 1.55
N LEU A 14 -3.92 11.61 2.62
CA LEU A 14 -4.48 11.97 3.92
C LEU A 14 -4.79 13.47 4.06
N GLY A 15 -4.51 14.29 3.04
CA GLY A 15 -4.72 15.74 3.08
C GLY A 15 -3.72 16.49 3.95
N PHE A 16 -2.54 15.91 4.19
CA PHE A 16 -1.49 16.46 5.04
C PHE A 16 -0.48 17.28 4.22
N TYR A 17 -0.78 18.55 4.00
CA TYR A 17 0.09 19.49 3.26
C TYR A 17 1.26 20.02 4.10
N THR A 18 1.07 20.12 5.42
CA THR A 18 2.13 20.43 6.41
C THR A 18 2.04 19.43 7.54
N VAL A 19 3.18 18.82 7.90
CA VAL A 19 3.23 17.70 8.84
C VAL A 19 4.36 17.91 9.82
N SER A 20 4.05 17.87 11.11
CA SER A 20 5.08 17.87 12.14
C SER A 20 5.94 16.60 12.07
N GLY A 21 7.19 16.66 12.55
CA GLY A 21 8.10 15.51 12.58
C GLY A 21 7.45 14.23 13.14
N PRO A 22 6.86 14.27 14.35
CA PRO A 22 6.22 13.09 14.94
C PRO A 22 5.07 12.50 14.11
N VAL A 23 4.30 13.33 13.40
CA VAL A 23 3.23 12.82 12.51
C VAL A 23 3.85 12.20 11.26
N SER A 24 4.93 12.78 10.71
CA SER A 24 5.66 12.19 9.58
C SER A 24 6.23 10.81 9.95
N ASP A 25 6.85 10.68 11.12
CA ASP A 25 7.41 9.41 11.61
C ASP A 25 6.31 8.34 11.78
N LEU A 26 5.13 8.75 12.26
CA LEU A 26 3.97 7.88 12.35
C LEU A 26 3.51 7.39 10.98
N LEU A 27 3.44 8.26 9.98
CA LEU A 27 3.06 7.89 8.62
C LEU A 27 4.06 6.92 7.99
N GLU A 28 5.35 7.14 8.21
CA GLU A 28 6.39 6.21 7.77
C GLU A 28 6.24 4.83 8.45
N SER A 29 5.94 4.80 9.74
CA SER A 29 5.62 3.56 10.46
C SER A 29 4.40 2.84 9.88
N LYS A 30 3.38 3.58 9.41
CA LYS A 30 2.20 2.99 8.76
C LYS A 30 2.51 2.40 7.38
N LEU A 31 3.40 3.01 6.59
CA LEU A 31 3.87 2.42 5.33
C LEU A 31 4.58 1.09 5.58
N LYS A 32 5.55 1.07 6.49
CA LYS A 32 6.27 -0.16 6.85
C LYS A 32 5.33 -1.25 7.38
N ALA A 33 4.30 -0.87 8.13
CA ALA A 33 3.30 -1.81 8.63
C ALA A 33 2.39 -2.35 7.50
N ALA A 34 2.01 -1.50 6.55
CA ALA A 34 1.22 -1.88 5.38
C ALA A 34 1.99 -2.85 4.48
N GLU A 35 3.24 -2.54 4.15
CA GLU A 35 4.13 -3.40 3.36
C GLU A 35 4.24 -4.79 3.99
N LYS A 36 4.50 -4.87 5.31
CA LYS A 36 4.56 -6.15 6.04
C LYS A 36 3.22 -6.89 6.04
N ALA A 37 2.09 -6.17 6.12
CA ALA A 37 0.77 -6.79 6.10
C ALA A 37 0.45 -7.37 4.72
N ILE A 38 0.80 -6.65 3.66
CA ILE A 38 0.67 -7.06 2.27
C ILE A 38 1.57 -8.28 1.97
N ALA A 39 2.82 -8.26 2.42
CA ALA A 39 3.74 -9.40 2.31
C ALA A 39 3.19 -10.68 2.97
N LYS A 40 2.54 -10.57 4.13
CA LYS A 40 1.88 -11.71 4.80
C LYS A 40 0.72 -12.29 3.98
N MET A 41 0.15 -11.52 3.06
CA MET A 41 -0.88 -11.97 2.13
C MET A 41 -0.32 -12.61 0.84
N GLY A 42 1.02 -12.73 0.75
CA GLY A 42 1.71 -13.33 -0.40
C GLY A 42 1.99 -12.36 -1.54
N ILE A 43 1.92 -11.05 -1.29
CA ILE A 43 2.15 -10.01 -2.27
C ILE A 43 3.49 -9.31 -1.96
N THR A 44 4.41 -9.30 -2.92
CA THR A 44 5.61 -8.47 -2.87
C THR A 44 5.32 -7.18 -3.61
N ILE A 45 5.55 -6.04 -2.96
CA ILE A 45 5.36 -4.72 -3.57
C ILE A 45 6.60 -4.36 -4.39
N ASP A 46 6.40 -4.09 -5.68
CA ASP A 46 7.37 -3.41 -6.53
C ASP A 46 7.15 -1.89 -6.44
N MET A 47 8.11 -1.17 -5.87
CA MET A 47 8.05 0.29 -5.74
C MET A 47 8.28 1.02 -7.07
N GLU A 48 8.59 0.31 -8.15
CA GLU A 48 8.66 0.87 -9.51
C GLU A 48 7.33 0.75 -10.25
N ASP A 49 6.47 -0.17 -9.83
CA ASP A 49 5.13 -0.34 -10.34
C ASP A 49 4.15 0.65 -9.68
N GLY A 50 3.37 1.33 -10.51
CA GLY A 50 2.44 2.37 -10.05
C GLY A 50 1.25 1.81 -9.26
N ASP A 51 0.77 0.62 -9.64
CA ASP A 51 -0.38 -0.03 -9.01
C ASP A 51 0.01 -0.63 -7.66
N ASP A 52 1.19 -1.25 -7.57
CA ASP A 52 1.77 -1.73 -6.31
C ASP A 52 2.03 -0.59 -5.32
N LEU A 53 2.59 0.51 -5.81
CA LEU A 53 2.80 1.71 -5.02
C LEU A 53 1.47 2.27 -4.48
N ASN A 54 0.44 2.34 -5.34
CA ASN A 54 -0.88 2.80 -4.93
C ASN A 54 -1.53 1.85 -3.91
N LEU A 55 -1.41 0.54 -4.11
CA LEU A 55 -1.90 -0.48 -3.18
C LEU A 55 -1.27 -0.32 -1.79
N LEU A 56 0.05 -0.10 -1.74
CA LEU A 56 0.76 0.17 -0.50
C LEU A 56 0.24 1.43 0.20
N VAL A 57 0.11 2.55 -0.55
CA VAL A 57 -0.34 3.84 -0.01
C VAL A 57 -1.77 3.74 0.52
N MET A 58 -2.69 3.14 -0.24
CA MET A 58 -4.08 2.94 0.18
C MET A 58 -4.17 2.10 1.47
N HIS A 59 -3.37 1.04 1.56
CA HIS A 59 -3.34 0.20 2.75
C HIS A 59 -2.76 0.94 3.96
N ALA A 60 -1.71 1.73 3.79
CA ALA A 60 -1.14 2.56 4.85
C ALA A 60 -2.12 3.63 5.34
N ALA A 61 -2.84 4.28 4.42
CA ALA A 61 -3.85 5.28 4.74
C ALA A 61 -5.03 4.67 5.52
N TRP A 62 -5.47 3.47 5.16
CA TRP A 62 -6.45 2.72 5.96
C TRP A 62 -5.94 2.41 7.36
N LEU A 63 -4.70 1.93 7.51
CA LEU A 63 -4.09 1.66 8.84
C LEU A 63 -3.97 2.93 9.69
N TYR A 64 -3.77 4.10 9.08
CA TYR A 64 -3.79 5.38 9.77
C TYR A 64 -5.21 5.71 10.28
N ARG A 65 -6.21 5.67 9.38
CA ARG A 65 -7.61 5.99 9.69
C ARG A 65 -8.21 5.04 10.73
N LYS A 66 -7.82 3.77 10.71
CA LYS A 66 -8.19 2.76 11.73
C LYS A 66 -7.70 3.10 13.15
N ARG A 67 -6.77 4.04 13.34
CA ARG A 67 -6.46 4.53 14.70
C ARG A 67 -7.69 5.20 15.34
N ALA A 68 -8.51 5.88 14.54
CA ALA A 68 -9.66 6.64 15.00
C ALA A 68 -10.95 5.80 15.10
N GLY A 69 -10.96 4.55 14.65
CA GLY A 69 -12.17 3.72 14.58
C GLY A 69 -11.89 2.22 14.52
N ARG A 70 -12.95 1.40 14.53
CA ARG A 70 -12.84 -0.07 14.36
C ARG A 70 -13.21 -0.52 12.95
N ASP A 71 -13.13 0.39 11.98
CA ASP A 71 -13.65 0.14 10.65
C ASP A 71 -12.92 -1.01 9.96
N PRO A 72 -13.67 -1.92 9.32
CA PRO A 72 -13.07 -3.00 8.57
C PRO A 72 -12.29 -2.46 7.37
N MET A 73 -11.48 -3.32 6.76
CA MET A 73 -10.80 -2.99 5.51
C MET A 73 -11.83 -2.61 4.43
N PRO A 74 -11.69 -1.46 3.74
CA PRO A 74 -12.63 -1.03 2.71
C PRO A 74 -12.76 -2.07 1.58
N PRO A 75 -13.96 -2.27 1.00
CA PRO A 75 -14.16 -3.20 -0.10
C PRO A 75 -13.23 -2.96 -1.29
N MET A 76 -12.98 -1.69 -1.66
CA MET A 76 -12.08 -1.36 -2.77
C MET A 76 -10.64 -1.85 -2.53
N LEU A 77 -10.15 -1.77 -1.29
CA LEU A 77 -8.79 -2.20 -0.95
C LEU A 77 -8.70 -3.73 -0.97
N ARG A 78 -9.76 -4.42 -0.54
CA ARG A 78 -9.84 -5.88 -0.69
C ARG A 78 -9.84 -6.30 -2.15
N GLN A 79 -10.56 -5.56 -3.00
CA GLN A 79 -10.59 -5.81 -4.44
C GLN A 79 -9.21 -5.63 -5.05
N ALA A 80 -8.53 -4.50 -4.79
CA ALA A 80 -7.17 -4.25 -5.26
C ALA A 80 -6.17 -5.35 -4.83
N ILE A 81 -6.25 -5.82 -3.58
CA ILE A 81 -5.44 -6.97 -3.10
C ILE A 81 -5.74 -8.25 -3.90
N ASN A 82 -7.01 -8.50 -4.24
CA ASN A 82 -7.39 -9.69 -4.97
C ASN A 82 -6.98 -9.61 -6.45
N ASP A 83 -7.14 -8.44 -7.07
CA ASP A 83 -6.75 -8.20 -8.46
C ASP A 83 -5.25 -8.40 -8.63
N HIS A 84 -4.45 -7.82 -7.70
CA HIS A 84 -3.00 -8.01 -7.66
C HIS A 84 -2.58 -9.49 -7.61
N LYS A 85 -3.26 -10.29 -6.77
CA LYS A 85 -3.01 -11.74 -6.68
C LYS A 85 -3.36 -12.52 -7.93
N VAL A 86 -4.30 -12.03 -8.74
CA VAL A 86 -4.68 -12.67 -9.99
C VAL A 86 -3.71 -12.27 -11.08
N ASP A 87 -3.35 -10.99 -11.16
CA ASP A 87 -2.45 -10.47 -12.20
C ASP A 87 -1.06 -11.11 -12.15
N HIS A 88 -0.47 -11.24 -10.94
CA HIS A 88 0.79 -11.97 -10.76
C HIS A 88 0.73 -13.48 -10.99
N LYS A 89 -0.47 -14.08 -11.11
CA LYS A 89 -0.61 -15.48 -11.55
C LYS A 89 -0.66 -15.60 -13.08
N VAL A 90 -0.80 -14.50 -13.80
CA VAL A 90 -0.74 -14.45 -15.27
C VAL A 90 0.70 -14.19 -15.72
N THR A 91 1.64 -15.01 -15.29
CA THR A 91 2.82 -15.27 -16.14
C THR A 91 2.35 -16.20 -17.26
N PRO A 92 2.43 -15.82 -18.54
CA PRO A 92 2.17 -16.75 -19.63
C PRO A 92 3.13 -17.91 -19.45
N LYS A 93 2.59 -19.13 -19.37
CA LYS A 93 3.39 -20.34 -19.50
C LYS A 93 4.13 -20.20 -20.82
N ALA A 94 5.46 -20.12 -20.79
CA ALA A 94 6.26 -20.20 -21.99
C ALA A 94 5.78 -21.46 -22.74
N VAL A 95 5.24 -21.25 -23.93
CA VAL A 95 4.89 -22.33 -24.83
C VAL A 95 6.23 -22.83 -25.35
N ASP A 96 6.70 -23.93 -24.79
CA ASP A 96 7.87 -24.64 -25.31
C ASP A 96 7.57 -25.02 -26.76
N ALA A 97 8.38 -24.48 -27.68
CA ALA A 97 8.40 -24.79 -29.11
C ALA A 97 9.77 -25.35 -29.49
#